data_AF-A0A1J4ZW05-F1
#
_entry.id   AF-A0A1J4ZW05-F1
#
_cell.length_a   1.000
_cell.length_b   1.000
_cell.length_c   1.000
_cell.angle_alpha   90.00
_cell.angle_beta   90.00
_cell.angle_gamma   90.00
#
_symmetry.space_group_name_H-M   'P 1'
#
loop_
_entity.id
_entity.type
_entity.pdbx_description
1 polymer ?
#
loop_
_entity_poly.entity_id
_entity_poly.type
_entity_poly.pdbx_seq_one_letter_code
_entity_poly.pdbx_strand_id
1 'polypeptide(L)'
;MFSSPIPVTITRLRAALRRPLPGLPGQMCMASRPRPGTERILDPNLDCRRAGVLVLLYPREDELCLVLTWRTETLNNHRGQISLPGGSMEPGETAAATALREAQEELGIDPASLELLGTLSPLYIPPSDFCIYPVVAYTATRPSFSPNPEEVAEVIEEPLAHLLAAETHCEETWELRGQPVRVPFYAVGPHKVWGATAMVLCELATLLRADVDSLPSPTVDAQLLVATPNGG
;
A
#
# COMPACT_ATOMS: atom_id res chain seq x y z
N MET A 1 -15.28 -4.51 -9.76
CA MET A 1 -15.90 -3.47 -8.91
C MET A 1 -15.91 -4.01 -7.48
N PHE A 2 -15.10 -3.43 -6.59
CA PHE A 2 -15.02 -3.84 -5.17
C PHE A 2 -16.27 -3.38 -4.43
N SER A 3 -17.38 -4.14 -4.53
CA SER A 3 -18.66 -3.79 -3.88
C SER A 3 -18.84 -4.45 -2.50
N SER A 4 -17.77 -4.93 -1.87
CA SER A 4 -17.85 -5.57 -0.56
C SER A 4 -17.86 -4.51 0.54
N PRO A 5 -18.71 -4.64 1.59
CA PRO A 5 -18.69 -3.74 2.74
C PRO A 5 -17.30 -3.69 3.38
N ILE A 6 -16.90 -2.51 3.88
CA ILE A 6 -15.57 -2.29 4.47
C ILE A 6 -15.20 -3.34 5.53
N PRO A 7 -16.07 -3.72 6.50
CA PRO A 7 -15.73 -4.75 7.48
C PRO A 7 -15.39 -6.11 6.86
N VAL A 8 -16.04 -6.46 5.75
CA VAL A 8 -15.77 -7.70 5.01
C VAL A 8 -14.41 -7.63 4.34
N THR A 9 -14.09 -6.51 3.68
CA THR A 9 -12.80 -6.28 3.03
C THR A 9 -11.65 -6.33 4.04
N ILE A 10 -11.79 -5.68 5.21
CA ILE A 10 -10.78 -5.71 6.28
C ILE A 10 -10.60 -7.12 6.84
N THR A 11 -11.69 -7.87 7.04
CA THR A 11 -11.62 -9.26 7.51
C THR A 11 -10.88 -10.15 6.53
N ARG A 12 -11.15 -10.00 5.22
CA ARG A 12 -10.45 -10.73 4.15
C ARG A 12 -8.97 -10.38 4.13
N LEU A 13 -8.63 -9.10 4.14
CA LEU A 13 -7.25 -8.63 4.16
C LEU A 13 -6.48 -9.18 5.37
N ARG A 14 -7.09 -9.18 6.56
CA ARG A 14 -6.48 -9.77 7.78
C ARG A 14 -6.18 -11.26 7.61
N ALA A 15 -7.08 -12.01 6.97
CA ALA A 15 -6.83 -13.43 6.66
C ALA A 15 -5.74 -13.58 5.59
N ALA A 16 -5.72 -12.70 4.60
CA ALA A 16 -4.76 -12.69 3.50
C ALA A 16 -3.32 -12.53 3.97
N LEU A 17 -3.11 -11.58 4.87
CA LEU A 17 -1.80 -11.25 5.47
C LEU A 17 -1.22 -12.39 6.33
N ARG A 18 -2.00 -13.45 6.63
CA ARG A 18 -1.55 -14.64 7.38
C ARG A 18 -1.14 -15.80 6.46
N ARG A 19 -1.33 -15.68 5.15
CA ARG A 19 -0.92 -16.66 4.14
C ARG A 19 0.43 -16.25 3.53
N PRO A 20 1.08 -17.12 2.74
CA PRO A 20 2.26 -16.72 1.98
C PRO A 20 1.98 -15.45 1.16
N LEU A 21 2.80 -14.42 1.38
CA LEU A 21 2.65 -13.13 0.72
C LEU A 21 3.13 -13.21 -0.74
N PRO A 22 2.58 -12.39 -1.65
CA PRO A 22 3.09 -12.31 -3.02
C PRO A 22 4.57 -11.93 -3.08
N GLY A 23 5.06 -11.17 -2.10
CA GLY A 23 6.47 -10.84 -1.93
C GLY A 23 7.07 -10.10 -3.12
N LEU A 24 8.35 -10.35 -3.37
CA LEU A 24 9.10 -9.69 -4.43
C LEU A 24 8.40 -9.77 -5.81
N PRO A 25 7.83 -10.92 -6.26
CA PRO A 25 7.01 -10.96 -7.47
C PRO A 25 5.88 -9.93 -7.50
N GLY A 26 5.15 -9.77 -6.40
CA GLY A 26 4.07 -8.79 -6.25
C GLY A 26 4.55 -7.35 -6.10
N GLN A 27 5.83 -7.13 -5.81
CA GLN A 27 6.43 -5.79 -5.75
C GLN A 27 7.03 -5.36 -7.09
N MET A 28 7.56 -6.32 -7.87
CA MET A 28 8.30 -6.06 -9.12
C MET A 28 7.44 -5.54 -10.28
N CYS A 29 6.10 -5.68 -10.21
CA CYS A 29 5.18 -5.02 -11.15
C CYS A 29 5.42 -3.51 -11.24
N MET A 30 5.74 -2.85 -10.12
CA MET A 30 5.99 -1.40 -10.05
C MET A 30 7.47 -1.04 -9.94
N ALA A 31 8.38 -1.97 -10.26
CA ALA A 31 9.80 -1.66 -10.27
C ALA A 31 10.21 -0.94 -11.57
N SER A 32 10.95 0.16 -11.43
CA SER A 32 11.58 0.84 -12.56
C SER A 32 12.57 -0.06 -13.29
N ARG A 33 12.72 0.13 -14.61
CA ARG A 33 13.51 -0.74 -15.48
C ARG A 33 14.48 0.08 -16.35
N PRO A 34 15.79 -0.17 -16.30
CA PRO A 34 16.47 -1.13 -15.41
C PRO A 34 16.41 -0.70 -13.94
N ARG A 35 16.33 -1.66 -13.01
CA ARG A 35 16.42 -1.40 -11.56
C ARG A 35 17.90 -1.45 -11.14
N PRO A 36 18.49 -0.35 -10.65
CA PRO A 36 19.85 -0.38 -10.11
C PRO A 36 19.94 -1.36 -8.94
N GLY A 37 21.06 -2.10 -8.81
CA GLY A 37 21.33 -2.92 -7.62
C GLY A 37 20.45 -4.16 -7.44
N THR A 38 19.89 -4.69 -8.54
CA THR A 38 19.06 -5.92 -8.53
C THR A 38 19.77 -7.11 -7.85
N GLU A 39 21.10 -7.19 -7.94
CA GLU A 39 21.91 -8.30 -7.42
C GLU A 39 21.96 -8.39 -5.89
N ARG A 40 21.78 -7.27 -5.16
CA ARG A 40 21.80 -7.25 -3.68
C ARG A 40 20.45 -7.59 -3.04
N ILE A 41 19.36 -7.62 -3.82
CA ILE A 41 18.00 -7.88 -3.30
C ILE A 41 17.89 -9.27 -2.66
N LEU A 42 18.73 -10.21 -3.09
CA LEU A 42 18.72 -11.60 -2.62
C LEU A 42 19.83 -11.90 -1.60
N ASP A 43 20.60 -10.90 -1.16
CA ASP A 43 21.68 -11.10 -0.19
C ASP A 43 21.09 -11.25 1.22
N PRO A 44 21.13 -12.44 1.83
CA PRO A 44 20.61 -12.65 3.19
C PRO A 44 21.45 -11.95 4.26
N ASN A 45 22.66 -11.47 3.92
CA ASN A 45 23.58 -10.76 4.82
C ASN A 45 23.56 -9.24 4.58
N LEU A 46 22.59 -8.73 3.84
CA LEU A 46 22.50 -7.31 3.53
C LEU A 46 22.32 -6.48 4.80
N ASP A 47 23.39 -5.84 5.25
CA ASP A 47 23.34 -4.83 6.31
C ASP A 47 22.79 -3.53 5.72
N CYS A 48 21.49 -3.32 5.88
CA CYS A 48 20.74 -2.18 5.37
C CYS A 48 20.12 -1.39 6.52
N ARG A 49 19.96 -0.08 6.32
CA ARG A 49 19.20 0.76 7.26
C ARG A 49 17.75 0.31 7.26
N ARG A 50 17.16 0.08 8.44
CA ARG A 50 15.78 -0.42 8.54
C ARG A 50 14.81 0.75 8.66
N ALA A 51 13.66 0.65 8.00
CA ALA A 51 12.59 1.64 8.07
C ALA A 51 11.23 0.94 8.23
N GLY A 52 10.37 1.48 9.10
CA GLY A 52 8.97 1.07 9.21
C GLY A 52 8.09 2.04 8.45
N VAL A 53 7.18 1.53 7.62
CA VAL A 53 6.19 2.36 6.90
C VAL A 53 4.79 1.85 7.13
N LEU A 54 3.82 2.75 7.19
CA LEU A 54 2.44 2.44 7.50
C LEU A 54 1.56 2.47 6.25
N VAL A 55 0.95 1.33 5.93
CA VAL A 55 -0.21 1.25 5.04
C VAL A 55 -1.46 1.33 5.91
N LEU A 56 -1.99 2.53 6.11
CA LEU A 56 -3.19 2.75 6.91
C LEU A 56 -4.44 2.77 6.02
N LEU A 57 -5.40 1.90 6.34
CA LEU A 57 -6.71 1.85 5.71
C LEU A 57 -7.78 2.45 6.63
N TYR A 58 -8.71 3.22 6.09
CA TYR A 58 -9.81 3.81 6.86
C TYR A 58 -11.01 4.18 5.97
N PRO A 59 -12.23 4.24 6.50
CA PRO A 59 -13.40 4.65 5.74
C PRO A 59 -13.42 6.18 5.52
N ARG A 60 -13.79 6.61 4.31
CA ARG A 60 -14.11 8.00 3.95
C ARG A 60 -15.24 7.98 2.93
N GLU A 61 -16.35 8.65 3.22
CA GLU A 61 -17.51 8.73 2.30
C GLU A 61 -17.98 7.34 1.79
N ASP A 62 -18.06 6.36 2.71
CA ASP A 62 -18.41 4.95 2.45
C ASP A 62 -17.41 4.13 1.61
N GLU A 63 -16.26 4.71 1.25
CA GLU A 63 -15.18 4.02 0.56
C GLU A 63 -13.99 3.75 1.49
N LEU A 64 -13.23 2.69 1.20
CA LEU A 64 -11.98 2.43 1.89
C LEU A 64 -10.86 3.24 1.23
N CYS A 65 -10.20 4.09 2.00
CA CYS A 65 -9.08 4.91 1.55
C CYS A 65 -7.78 4.47 2.22
N LEU A 66 -6.66 4.88 1.61
CA LEU A 66 -5.34 4.87 2.22
C LEU A 66 -4.76 6.28 2.25
N VAL A 67 -3.86 6.54 3.20
CA VAL A 67 -3.15 7.82 3.28
C VAL A 67 -1.74 7.70 2.71
N LEU A 68 -1.35 8.72 1.94
CA LEU A 68 -0.01 8.98 1.46
C LEU A 68 0.40 10.40 1.87
N THR A 69 1.71 10.66 1.89
CA THR A 69 2.28 11.97 2.19
C THR A 69 3.10 12.45 1.01
N TRP A 70 2.98 13.74 0.71
CA TRP A 70 3.96 14.45 -0.11
C TRP A 70 4.95 15.14 0.81
N ARG A 71 6.24 14.78 0.68
CA ARG A 71 7.28 15.32 1.58
C ARG A 71 7.70 16.73 1.17
N THR A 72 7.95 17.57 2.17
CA THR A 72 8.44 18.95 2.02
C THR A 72 9.82 19.01 1.33
N GLU A 73 10.11 20.12 0.64
CA GLU A 73 11.34 20.31 -0.14
C GLU A 73 12.63 20.45 0.71
N THR A 74 12.49 20.57 2.04
CA THR A 74 13.55 20.90 3.01
C THR A 74 14.35 19.69 3.50
N LEU A 75 13.90 18.44 3.26
CA LEU A 75 14.59 17.23 3.69
C LEU A 75 15.49 16.65 2.58
N ASN A 76 16.75 16.36 2.93
CA ASN A 76 17.84 16.12 1.98
C ASN A 76 17.76 14.81 1.17
N ASN A 77 16.86 13.88 1.50
CA ASN A 77 16.60 12.65 0.74
C ASN A 77 15.10 12.54 0.41
N HIS A 78 14.76 12.25 -0.85
CA HIS A 78 13.39 12.06 -1.37
C HIS A 78 12.54 13.33 -1.62
N ARG A 79 13.18 14.39 -2.14
CA ARG A 79 12.48 15.62 -2.59
C ARG A 79 11.31 15.30 -3.52
N GLY A 80 10.11 15.80 -3.19
CA GLY A 80 8.95 15.77 -4.06
C GLY A 80 8.35 14.39 -4.37
N GLN A 81 8.69 13.35 -3.59
CA GLN A 81 8.16 12.00 -3.77
C GLN A 81 6.93 11.77 -2.88
N ILE A 82 5.97 11.01 -3.41
CA ILE A 82 4.84 10.51 -2.62
C ILE A 82 5.29 9.26 -1.85
N SER A 83 5.08 9.28 -0.54
CA SER A 83 5.45 8.20 0.38
C SER A 83 4.27 7.70 1.20
N LEU A 84 4.41 6.47 1.71
CA LEU A 84 3.65 6.05 2.88
C LEU A 84 4.23 6.77 4.11
N PRO A 85 3.42 7.07 5.15
CA PRO A 85 3.95 7.56 6.41
C PRO A 85 4.97 6.60 6.98
N GLY A 86 6.09 7.09 7.51
CA GLY A 86 7.13 6.23 8.02
C GLY A 86 8.54 6.79 7.92
N GLY A 87 9.46 6.11 8.58
CA GLY A 87 10.81 6.60 8.76
C GLY A 87 11.77 5.54 9.27
N SER A 88 12.92 5.99 9.77
CA SER A 88 14.00 5.11 10.18
C SER A 88 13.65 4.39 11.49
N MET A 89 13.99 3.11 11.57
CA MET A 89 13.81 2.31 12.78
C MET A 89 14.88 2.67 13.81
N GLU A 90 14.46 3.01 15.02
CA GLU A 90 15.37 3.28 16.13
C GLU A 90 15.85 1.98 16.81
N PRO A 91 16.98 2.01 17.54
CA PRO A 91 17.49 0.84 18.26
C PRO A 91 16.44 0.25 19.21
N GLY A 92 16.10 -1.03 19.01
CA GLY A 92 15.13 -1.76 19.84
C GLY A 92 13.68 -1.64 19.37
N GLU A 93 13.39 -0.83 18.35
CA GLU A 93 12.04 -0.76 17.78
C GLU A 93 11.72 -1.99 16.91
N THR A 94 10.43 -2.31 16.87
CA THR A 94 9.86 -3.18 15.83
C THR A 94 9.38 -2.32 14.66
N ALA A 95 9.23 -2.91 13.47
CA ALA A 95 8.68 -2.19 12.32
C ALA A 95 7.30 -1.57 12.61
N ALA A 96 6.46 -2.25 13.40
CA ALA A 96 5.18 -1.73 13.84
C ALA A 96 5.33 -0.52 14.77
N ALA A 97 6.21 -0.60 15.76
CA ALA A 97 6.45 0.52 16.67
C ALA A 97 6.96 1.76 15.90
N THR A 98 7.93 1.58 15.00
CA THR A 98 8.44 2.64 14.13
C THR A 98 7.32 3.24 13.27
N ALA A 99 6.56 2.42 12.54
CA ALA A 99 5.50 2.91 11.66
C ALA A 99 4.40 3.69 12.41
N LEU A 100 4.07 3.26 13.63
CA LEU A 100 3.09 3.94 14.48
C LEU A 100 3.63 5.26 15.04
N ARG A 101 4.88 5.28 15.53
CA ARG A 101 5.55 6.51 16.01
C ARG A 101 5.62 7.56 14.89
N GLU A 102 6.10 7.16 13.72
CA GLU A 102 6.24 8.04 12.56
C GLU A 102 4.88 8.55 12.08
N ALA A 103 3.83 7.72 12.07
CA ALA A 103 2.48 8.18 11.73
C ALA A 103 1.92 9.19 12.74
N GLN A 104 2.29 9.08 14.02
CA GLN A 104 1.96 10.08 15.04
C GLN A 104 2.74 11.38 14.82
N GLU A 105 4.04 11.30 14.55
CA GLU A 105 4.92 12.46 14.35
C GLU A 105 4.60 13.21 13.05
N GLU A 106 4.42 12.50 11.94
CA GLU A 106 4.18 13.09 10.62
C GLU A 106 2.74 13.58 10.43
N LEU A 107 1.74 12.87 11.00
CA LEU A 107 0.32 13.08 10.70
C LEU A 107 -0.57 13.30 11.92
N GLY A 108 -0.05 13.23 13.14
CA GLY A 108 -0.83 13.40 14.37
C GLY A 108 -1.80 12.25 14.66
N ILE A 109 -1.60 11.08 14.06
CA ILE A 109 -2.49 9.92 14.22
C ILE A 109 -2.21 9.25 15.57
N ASP A 110 -3.22 9.08 16.41
CA ASP A 110 -3.09 8.35 17.67
C ASP A 110 -2.88 6.85 17.40
N PRO A 111 -1.72 6.26 17.78
CA PRO A 111 -1.46 4.83 17.60
C PRO A 111 -2.50 3.93 18.26
N ALA A 112 -3.12 4.37 19.36
CA ALA A 112 -4.14 3.57 20.07
C ALA A 112 -5.45 3.44 19.27
N SER A 113 -5.67 4.30 18.28
CA SER A 113 -6.83 4.24 17.37
C SER A 113 -6.65 3.24 16.21
N LEU A 114 -5.46 2.64 16.08
CA LEU A 114 -5.07 1.80 14.96
C LEU A 114 -5.09 0.31 15.35
N GLU A 115 -5.77 -0.49 14.53
CA GLU A 115 -5.72 -1.94 14.59
C GLU A 115 -4.67 -2.46 13.61
N LEU A 116 -3.64 -3.14 14.10
CA LEU A 116 -2.64 -3.79 13.25
C LEU A 116 -3.24 -5.06 12.60
N LEU A 117 -3.26 -5.10 11.27
CA LEU A 117 -3.78 -6.24 10.50
C LEU A 117 -2.69 -7.27 10.17
N GLY A 118 -1.45 -6.81 9.98
CA GLY A 118 -0.30 -7.62 9.61
C GLY A 118 0.79 -6.81 8.92
N THR A 119 1.68 -7.49 8.21
CA THR A 119 2.80 -6.87 7.49
C THR A 119 2.85 -7.36 6.04
N LEU A 120 3.38 -6.53 5.13
CA LEU A 120 3.76 -6.97 3.78
C LEU A 120 5.23 -7.41 3.77
N SER A 121 5.72 -7.88 2.62
CA SER A 121 7.09 -8.37 2.54
C SER A 121 8.10 -7.22 2.62
N PRO A 122 9.24 -7.39 3.30
CA PRO A 122 10.29 -6.39 3.32
C PRO A 122 10.78 -6.06 1.91
N LEU A 123 11.17 -4.80 1.69
CA LEU A 123 11.62 -4.32 0.39
C LEU A 123 12.94 -3.55 0.53
N TYR A 124 13.99 -4.03 -0.12
CA TYR A 124 15.26 -3.32 -0.22
C TYR A 124 15.24 -2.25 -1.33
N ILE A 125 15.74 -1.06 -1.00
CA ILE A 125 15.82 0.13 -1.85
C ILE A 125 17.28 0.48 -2.13
N PRO A 126 17.85 -0.01 -3.26
CA PRO A 126 19.27 0.17 -3.57
C PRO A 126 19.76 1.63 -3.62
N PRO A 127 18.98 2.62 -4.10
CA PRO A 127 19.42 4.02 -4.12
C PRO A 127 19.72 4.64 -2.75
N SER A 128 19.06 4.17 -1.68
CA SER A 128 19.13 4.75 -0.33
C SER A 128 19.68 3.79 0.73
N ASP A 129 19.93 2.52 0.35
CA ASP A 129 20.39 1.43 1.22
C ASP A 129 19.44 1.13 2.39
N PHE A 130 18.14 1.43 2.22
CA PHE A 130 17.10 1.11 3.17
C PHE A 130 16.43 -0.22 2.87
N CYS A 131 16.10 -0.97 3.91
CA CYS A 131 15.11 -2.03 3.90
C CYS A 131 13.83 -1.52 4.57
N ILE A 132 12.77 -1.41 3.77
CA ILE A 132 11.45 -0.98 4.20
C ILE A 132 10.67 -2.19 4.70
N TYR A 133 10.01 -2.04 5.84
CA TYR A 133 9.15 -3.04 6.47
C TYR A 133 7.71 -2.47 6.53
N PRO A 134 6.85 -2.81 5.56
CA PRO A 134 5.51 -2.25 5.52
C PRO A 134 4.56 -2.93 6.52
N VAL A 135 3.88 -2.11 7.31
CA VAL A 135 2.92 -2.51 8.33
C VAL A 135 1.54 -2.09 7.85
N VAL A 136 0.58 -3.01 7.85
CA VAL A 136 -0.79 -2.74 7.43
C VAL A 136 -1.65 -2.55 8.67
N ALA A 137 -2.33 -1.41 8.76
CA ALA A 137 -3.23 -1.09 9.85
C ALA A 137 -4.59 -0.62 9.34
N TYR A 138 -5.58 -0.68 10.21
CA TYR A 138 -6.93 -0.19 9.96
C TYR A 138 -7.43 0.66 11.11
N THR A 139 -8.25 1.66 10.81
CA THR A 139 -9.06 2.33 11.83
C THR A 139 -10.51 2.45 11.37
N ALA A 140 -11.44 2.36 12.31
CA ALA A 140 -12.87 2.35 12.04
C ALA A 140 -13.43 3.70 11.58
N THR A 141 -12.65 4.77 11.70
CA THR A 141 -13.05 6.15 11.36
C THR A 141 -11.91 6.87 10.66
N ARG A 142 -12.20 7.76 9.71
CA ARG A 142 -11.18 8.64 9.11
C ARG A 142 -10.38 9.37 10.21
N PRO A 143 -9.03 9.26 10.25
CA PRO A 143 -8.22 10.03 11.18
C PRO A 143 -8.38 11.55 11.01
N SER A 144 -8.24 12.28 12.10
CA SER A 144 -8.04 13.73 12.06
C SER A 144 -6.56 14.03 11.81
N PHE A 145 -6.19 14.22 10.55
CA PHE A 145 -4.80 14.52 10.19
C PHE A 145 -4.37 15.90 10.69
N SER A 146 -3.23 15.94 11.37
CA SER A 146 -2.51 17.15 11.78
C SER A 146 -1.07 17.05 11.27
N PRO A 147 -0.84 17.29 9.96
CA PRO A 147 0.46 17.07 9.34
C PRO A 147 1.54 17.98 9.94
N ASN A 148 2.72 17.42 10.23
CA ASN A 148 3.89 18.22 10.61
C ASN A 148 4.39 19.00 9.37
N PRO A 149 4.31 20.34 9.36
CA PRO A 149 4.69 21.14 8.19
C PRO A 149 6.19 21.11 7.88
N GLU A 150 7.03 20.60 8.78
CA GLU A 150 8.46 20.41 8.50
C GLU A 150 8.72 19.18 7.62
N GLU A 151 7.79 18.21 7.61
CA GLU A 151 7.98 16.91 6.95
C GLU A 151 6.94 16.62 5.86
N VAL A 152 5.69 17.02 6.08
CA VAL A 152 4.55 16.72 5.21
C VAL A 152 3.99 18.01 4.62
N ALA A 153 4.16 18.16 3.31
CA ALA A 153 3.63 19.28 2.54
C ALA A 153 2.15 19.07 2.17
N GLU A 154 1.75 17.83 1.92
CA GLU A 154 0.38 17.47 1.57
C GLU A 154 0.03 16.08 2.09
N VAL A 155 -1.20 15.93 2.58
CA VAL A 155 -1.82 14.64 2.91
C VAL A 155 -2.69 14.22 1.74
N ILE A 156 -2.40 13.08 1.15
CA ILE A 156 -3.12 12.54 0.00
C ILE A 156 -3.94 11.34 0.48
N GLU A 157 -5.25 11.45 0.32
CA GLU A 157 -6.19 10.37 0.66
C GLU A 157 -6.63 9.67 -0.62
N GLU A 158 -6.14 8.46 -0.84
CA GLU A 158 -6.34 7.73 -2.08
C GLU A 158 -7.39 6.62 -1.89
N PRO A 159 -8.53 6.64 -2.62
CA PRO A 159 -9.49 5.55 -2.60
C PRO A 159 -8.84 4.23 -3.03
N LEU A 160 -8.98 3.18 -2.21
CA LEU A 160 -8.40 1.87 -2.49
C LEU A 160 -8.96 1.29 -3.79
N ALA A 161 -10.24 1.56 -4.10
CA ALA A 161 -10.85 1.13 -5.36
C ALA A 161 -10.17 1.76 -6.57
N HIS A 162 -9.77 3.03 -6.48
CA HIS A 162 -9.05 3.73 -7.54
C HIS A 162 -7.62 3.17 -7.68
N LEU A 163 -6.88 2.98 -6.59
CA LEU A 163 -5.56 2.32 -6.65
C LEU A 163 -5.62 0.93 -7.33
N LEU A 164 -6.70 0.17 -7.10
CA LEU A 164 -6.88 -1.17 -7.66
C LEU A 164 -7.38 -1.18 -9.12
N ALA A 165 -7.80 -0.04 -9.66
CA ALA A 165 -8.22 0.08 -11.05
C ALA A 165 -7.03 -0.09 -12.01
N ALA A 166 -7.28 -0.65 -13.20
CA ALA A 166 -6.21 -0.89 -14.16
C ALA A 166 -5.70 0.43 -14.78
N GLU A 167 -6.59 1.41 -14.87
CA GLU A 167 -6.39 2.72 -15.48
C GLU A 167 -5.45 3.60 -14.66
N THR A 168 -5.34 3.33 -13.35
CA THR A 168 -4.43 4.02 -12.44
C THR A 168 -2.98 3.64 -12.69
N HIS A 169 -2.75 2.48 -13.32
CA HIS A 169 -1.40 1.98 -13.60
C HIS A 169 -0.88 2.51 -14.93
N CYS A 170 0.10 3.41 -14.84
CA CYS A 170 0.72 4.07 -15.98
C CYS A 170 2.23 3.76 -16.04
N GLU A 171 2.84 4.01 -17.20
CA GLU A 171 4.29 3.91 -17.37
C GLU A 171 4.80 5.04 -18.26
N GLU A 172 5.93 5.63 -17.89
CA GLU A 172 6.65 6.62 -18.67
C GLU A 172 8.14 6.28 -18.76
N THR A 173 8.84 6.86 -19.72
CA THR A 173 10.32 6.80 -19.78
C THR A 173 10.88 8.12 -19.25
N TRP A 174 11.70 8.05 -18.20
CA TRP A 174 12.36 9.20 -17.58
C TRP A 174 13.88 9.11 -17.73
N GLU A 175 14.55 10.25 -17.81
CA GLU A 175 16.01 10.32 -17.69
C GLU A 175 16.41 10.34 -16.21
N LEU A 176 16.87 9.20 -15.69
CA LEU A 176 17.33 9.06 -14.31
C LEU A 176 18.81 8.71 -14.30
N ARG A 177 19.62 9.53 -13.62
CA ARG A 177 21.09 9.35 -13.53
C ARG A 177 21.77 9.25 -14.92
N GLY A 178 21.24 9.99 -15.91
CA GLY A 178 21.76 10.01 -17.28
C GLY A 178 21.49 8.73 -18.07
N GLN A 179 20.45 7.97 -17.69
CA GLN A 179 19.99 6.80 -18.42
C GLN A 179 18.47 6.85 -18.58
N PRO A 180 17.94 6.41 -19.73
CA PRO A 180 16.51 6.22 -19.90
C PRO A 180 16.03 5.05 -19.02
N VAL A 181 15.07 5.33 -18.14
CA VAL A 181 14.47 4.36 -17.23
C VAL A 181 12.96 4.34 -17.45
N ARG A 182 12.39 3.16 -17.69
CA ARG A 182 10.94 2.96 -17.67
C ARG A 182 10.46 2.97 -16.23
N VAL A 183 9.57 3.89 -15.90
CA VAL A 183 9.04 4.11 -14.56
C VAL A 183 7.55 3.82 -14.56
N PRO A 184 7.11 2.67 -14.03
CA PRO A 184 5.72 2.46 -13.73
C PRO A 184 5.31 3.29 -12.51
N PHE A 185 4.10 3.85 -12.53
CA PHE A 185 3.55 4.65 -11.45
C PHE A 185 2.03 4.51 -11.34
N TYR A 186 1.49 4.78 -10.15
CA TYR A 186 0.07 5.01 -9.97
C TYR A 186 -0.24 6.49 -10.18
N ALA A 187 -1.19 6.79 -11.06
CA ALA A 187 -1.71 8.14 -11.27
C ALA A 187 -2.72 8.49 -10.15
N VAL A 188 -2.33 9.34 -9.20
CA VAL A 188 -3.13 9.67 -8.01
C VAL A 188 -3.42 11.17 -8.03
N GLY A 189 -4.60 11.56 -8.50
CA GLY A 189 -4.93 12.97 -8.72
C GLY A 189 -3.88 13.65 -9.61
N PRO A 190 -3.23 14.76 -9.17
CA PRO A 190 -2.15 15.40 -9.91
C PRO A 190 -0.78 14.72 -9.73
N HIS A 191 -0.69 13.70 -8.88
CA HIS A 191 0.55 13.10 -8.42
C HIS A 191 0.87 11.78 -9.13
N LYS A 192 2.15 11.43 -9.17
CA LYS A 192 2.64 10.13 -9.64
C LYS A 192 3.27 9.39 -8.47
N VAL A 193 2.69 8.27 -8.06
CA VAL A 193 3.25 7.41 -7.02
C VAL A 193 4.10 6.34 -7.67
N TRP A 194 5.41 6.37 -7.44
CA TRP A 194 6.39 5.49 -8.10
C TRP A 194 7.43 4.98 -7.11
N GLY A 195 8.32 4.09 -7.57
CA GLY A 195 9.43 3.59 -6.76
C GLY A 195 8.96 2.73 -5.57
N ALA A 196 9.60 2.90 -4.42
CA ALA A 196 9.37 2.08 -3.22
C ALA A 196 7.89 2.02 -2.81
N THR A 197 7.24 3.18 -2.73
CA THR A 197 5.83 3.33 -2.39
C THR A 197 4.94 2.52 -3.32
N ALA A 198 5.12 2.70 -4.65
CA ALA A 198 4.32 1.99 -5.63
C ALA A 198 4.52 0.47 -5.57
N MET A 199 5.73 0.00 -5.27
CA MET A 199 6.00 -1.42 -5.14
C MET A 199 5.33 -2.05 -3.92
N VAL A 200 5.34 -1.37 -2.77
CA VAL A 200 4.61 -1.81 -1.58
C VAL A 200 3.11 -1.86 -1.87
N LEU A 201 2.57 -0.83 -2.52
CA LEU A 201 1.17 -0.77 -2.92
C LEU A 201 0.80 -1.84 -3.95
N CYS A 202 1.72 -2.25 -4.83
CA CYS A 202 1.45 -3.31 -5.79
C CYS A 202 1.36 -4.69 -5.13
N GLU A 203 2.14 -4.95 -4.09
CA GLU A 203 2.02 -6.18 -3.31
C GLU A 203 0.66 -6.24 -2.60
N LEU A 204 0.26 -5.13 -1.95
CA LEU A 204 -1.06 -4.99 -1.35
C LEU A 204 -2.17 -5.23 -2.38
N ALA A 205 -2.06 -4.61 -3.55
CA ALA A 205 -3.03 -4.75 -4.63
C ALA A 205 -3.12 -6.19 -5.14
N THR A 206 -1.98 -6.86 -5.29
CA THR A 206 -1.90 -8.28 -5.68
C THR A 206 -2.60 -9.17 -4.66
N LEU A 207 -2.36 -8.92 -3.37
CA LEU A 207 -2.97 -9.66 -2.27
C LEU A 207 -4.50 -9.50 -2.27
N LEU A 208 -4.99 -8.27 -2.44
CA LEU A 208 -6.42 -7.95 -2.48
C LEU A 208 -7.13 -8.54 -3.72
N ARG A 209 -6.45 -8.59 -4.87
CA ARG A 209 -7.00 -9.20 -6.11
C ARG A 209 -7.08 -10.72 -6.01
N ALA A 210 -6.05 -11.38 -5.49
CA ALA A 210 -6.03 -12.83 -5.32
C ALA A 210 -7.17 -13.34 -4.43
N ASP A 211 -7.60 -12.54 -3.44
CA ASP A 211 -8.76 -12.90 -2.61
C ASP A 211 -10.11 -12.72 -3.29
N VAL A 212 -10.22 -11.79 -4.24
CA VAL A 212 -11.43 -11.64 -5.06
C VAL A 212 -11.62 -12.85 -5.98
N ASP A 213 -10.53 -13.33 -6.57
CA ASP A 213 -10.55 -14.48 -7.51
C ASP A 213 -10.76 -15.83 -6.80
N SER A 214 -10.54 -15.88 -5.48
CA SER A 214 -10.76 -17.08 -4.66
C SER A 214 -12.21 -17.29 -4.19
N LEU A 215 -13.15 -16.46 -4.66
CA LEU A 215 -14.57 -16.59 -4.31
C LEU A 215 -15.24 -17.72 -5.10
N PRO A 216 -16.06 -18.58 -4.47
CA PRO A 216 -17.03 -19.34 -5.23
C PRO A 216 -17.93 -18.33 -5.95
N SER A 217 -18.12 -18.52 -7.26
CA SER A 217 -19.09 -17.75 -8.03
C SER A 217 -20.43 -17.74 -7.30
N PRO A 218 -21.20 -16.63 -7.30
CA PRO A 218 -22.55 -16.68 -6.79
C PRO A 218 -23.32 -17.72 -7.60
N THR A 219 -23.63 -18.86 -6.97
CA THR A 219 -24.50 -19.86 -7.56
C THR A 219 -25.81 -19.16 -7.86
N VAL A 220 -26.14 -19.03 -9.13
CA VAL A 220 -27.49 -18.66 -9.55
C VAL A 220 -28.36 -19.85 -9.15
N ASP A 221 -29.08 -19.73 -8.03
CA ASP A 221 -30.14 -20.67 -7.65
C ASP A 221 -31.27 -20.55 -8.68
N ALA A 222 -31.12 -21.28 -9.79
CA ALA A 222 -32.17 -21.53 -10.75
C ALA A 222 -33.12 -22.61 -10.21
N GLN A 223 -33.75 -22.37 -9.07
CA GLN A 223 -34.89 -23.16 -8.57
C GLN A 223 -35.92 -22.27 -7.88
N LEU A 224 -36.70 -21.56 -8.69
CA LEU A 224 -38.09 -21.26 -8.35
C LEU A 224 -38.96 -21.32 -9.62
N LEU A 225 -39.21 -22.54 -10.08
CA LEU A 225 -40.36 -22.85 -10.92
C LEU A 225 -41.16 -23.94 -10.18
N VAL A 226 -41.83 -23.50 -9.12
CA VAL A 226 -42.89 -24.27 -8.49
C VAL A 226 -44.06 -24.27 -9.47
N ALA A 227 -44.41 -25.47 -9.92
CA ALA A 227 -45.55 -25.76 -10.75
C ALA A 227 -46.85 -25.19 -10.16
N THR A 228 -47.63 -24.50 -10.99
CA THR A 228 -49.07 -24.39 -10.80
C THR A 228 -49.75 -25.53 -11.56
N PRO A 229 -50.64 -26.32 -10.93
CA PRO A 229 -51.51 -27.22 -11.67
C PRO A 229 -52.73 -26.43 -12.16
N ASN A 230 -52.94 -26.36 -13.47
CA ASN A 230 -54.25 -26.04 -14.03
C ASN A 230 -54.97 -27.36 -14.32
N GLY A 231 -56.13 -27.52 -13.68
CA GLY A 231 -57.07 -28.59 -13.96
C GLY A 231 -57.77 -28.42 -15.31
N GLY A 232 -58.15 -29.56 -15.88
CA GLY A 232 -58.98 -29.75 -17.05
C GLY A 232 -59.23 -31.23 -17.22
#